data_AF-A0A524NQ79-F1
#
_entry.id   AF-A0A524NQ79-F1
#
_cell.length_a   1.000
_cell.length_b   1.000
_cell.length_c   1.000
_cell.angle_alpha   90.00
_cell.angle_beta   90.00
_cell.angle_gamma   90.00
#
_symmetry.space_group_name_H-M   'P 1'
#
loop_
_entity.id
_entity.type
_entity.pdbx_description
1 polymer ?
#
loop_
_entity_poly.entity_id
_entity_poly.type
_entity_poly.pdbx_seq_one_letter_code
_entity_poly.pdbx_strand_id
1 'polypeptide(L)'
;MNLKKLALFVILAAFTAYTVWVIVNSGSLTEVIAVFSGNPWPLQVTIDLALALSLVSVWVWNDARSRGVNPLPWLIATCFVGSIAPLAYLLLRPEAPIDVRDHARHAHAASVA
;
A
#
# COMPACT_ATOMS: atom_id res chain seq x y z
N MET A 1 5.68 18.94 -0.41
CA MET A 1 4.93 17.67 -0.59
C MET A 1 3.44 17.98 -0.69
N ASN A 2 2.70 17.34 -1.60
CA ASN A 2 1.24 17.45 -1.65
C ASN A 2 0.61 16.87 -0.35
N LEU A 3 -0.49 17.44 0.13
CA LEU A 3 -1.20 16.98 1.33
C LEU A 3 -1.49 15.46 1.31
N LYS A 4 -1.86 14.90 0.15
CA LYS A 4 -2.08 13.45 -0.01
C LYS A 4 -0.80 12.64 0.24
N LYS A 5 0.32 13.11 -0.31
CA LYS A 5 1.64 12.48 -0.13
C LYS A 5 2.12 12.62 1.32
N LEU A 6 1.82 13.75 1.97
CA LEU A 6 2.11 13.95 3.40
C LEU A 6 1.30 12.99 4.28
N ALA A 7 0.00 12.87 4.04
CA ALA A 7 -0.85 11.93 4.79
C ALA A 7 -0.38 10.49 4.62
N LEU A 8 -0.07 10.06 3.38
CA LEU A 8 0.49 8.73 3.10
C LEU A 8 1.81 8.51 3.84
N PHE A 9 2.72 9.50 3.83
CA PHE A 9 3.99 9.42 4.54
C PHE A 9 3.79 9.25 6.04
N VAL A 10 2.90 10.05 6.66
CA VAL A 10 2.59 9.96 8.10
C VAL A 10 2.02 8.59 8.44
N ILE A 11 1.07 8.08 7.65
CA ILE A 11 0.47 6.76 7.86
C ILE A 11 1.53 5.66 7.74
N LEU A 12 2.35 5.69 6.69
CA LEU A 12 3.43 4.73 6.49
C LEU A 12 4.43 4.75 7.65
N ALA A 13 4.88 5.94 8.07
CA ALA A 13 5.82 6.08 9.17
C ALA A 13 5.24 5.60 10.50
N ALA A 14 4.00 5.99 10.82
CA ALA A 14 3.32 5.59 12.05
C ALA A 14 3.09 4.07 12.11
N PHE A 15 2.58 3.48 11.02
CA PHE A 15 2.33 2.04 10.98
C PHE A 15 3.62 1.21 11.00
N THR A 16 4.67 1.67 10.31
CA THR A 16 5.99 1.03 10.35
C THR A 16 6.59 1.10 11.76
N ALA A 17 6.54 2.26 12.40
CA ALA A 17 7.02 2.43 13.77
C ALA A 17 6.26 1.53 14.76
N TYR A 18 4.94 1.47 14.64
CA TYR A 18 4.11 0.56 15.43
C TYR A 18 4.46 -0.92 15.17
N THR A 19 4.64 -1.31 13.91
CA THR A 19 5.03 -2.69 13.55
C THR A 19 6.38 -3.06 14.17
N VAL A 20 7.38 -2.18 14.09
CA VAL A 20 8.69 -2.39 14.73
C VAL A 20 8.55 -2.50 16.24
N TRP A 21 7.76 -1.62 16.87
CA TRP A 21 7.52 -1.66 18.30
C TRP A 21 6.85 -2.98 18.71
N VAL A 22 5.87 -3.49 17.96
CA VAL A 22 5.25 -4.80 18.20
C VAL A 22 6.28 -5.91 18.08
N ILE A 23 7.04 -5.99 16.99
CA ILE A 23 8.04 -7.05 16.79
C ILE A 23 9.08 -7.09 17.91
N VAL A 24 9.51 -5.93 18.40
CA VAL A 24 10.53 -5.83 19.46
C VAL A 24 9.95 -6.13 20.85
N ASN A 25 8.69 -5.81 21.11
CA ASN A 25 8.12 -5.82 22.47
C ASN A 25 7.03 -6.87 22.71
N SER A 26 6.47 -7.51 21.68
CA SER A 26 5.27 -8.37 21.80
C SER A 26 5.55 -9.86 21.97
N GLY A 27 6.75 -10.22 22.42
CA GLY A 27 7.05 -11.58 22.88
C GLY A 27 7.67 -12.51 21.84
N SER A 28 7.87 -13.77 22.23
CA SER A 28 8.53 -14.80 21.43
C SER A 28 7.61 -15.41 20.36
N LEU A 29 8.18 -16.10 19.36
CA LEU A 29 7.41 -16.82 18.33
C LEU A 29 6.38 -17.80 18.92
N THR A 30 6.66 -18.36 20.10
CA THR A 30 5.77 -19.26 20.84
C THR A 30 4.47 -18.57 21.27
N GLU A 31 4.54 -17.31 21.70
CA GLU A 31 3.37 -16.54 22.11
C GLU A 31 2.47 -16.24 20.92
N VAL A 32 3.06 -15.95 19.77
CA VAL A 32 2.33 -15.80 18.49
C VAL A 32 1.58 -17.10 18.17
N ILE A 33 2.25 -18.26 18.21
CA ILE A 33 1.61 -19.56 17.95
C ILE A 33 0.46 -19.83 18.93
N ALA A 34 0.63 -19.49 20.21
CA ALA A 34 -0.41 -19.66 21.21
C ALA A 34 -1.67 -18.83 20.89
N VAL A 35 -1.51 -17.59 20.42
CA VAL A 35 -2.62 -16.72 19.99
C VAL A 35 -3.40 -17.33 18.84
N PHE A 36 -2.72 -17.89 17.84
CA PHE A 36 -3.37 -18.55 16.69
C PHE A 36 -4.02 -19.90 17.04
N SER A 37 -3.54 -20.58 18.07
CA SER A 37 -4.05 -21.89 18.48
C SER A 37 -5.25 -21.79 19.44
N GLY A 38 -5.31 -20.72 20.25
CA GLY A 38 -6.34 -20.55 21.28
C GLY A 38 -7.61 -19.84 20.81
N ASN A 39 -7.61 -19.20 19.65
CA ASN A 39 -8.74 -18.41 19.13
C ASN A 39 -8.73 -18.38 17.59
N PRO A 40 -9.87 -18.59 16.92
CA PRO A 40 -9.94 -18.51 15.45
C PRO A 40 -9.85 -17.07 14.89
N TRP A 41 -10.13 -16.04 15.68
CA TRP A 41 -10.15 -14.64 15.21
C TRP A 41 -8.82 -14.14 14.62
N PRO A 42 -7.65 -14.35 15.25
CA PRO A 42 -6.34 -14.01 14.66
C PRO A 42 -6.13 -14.62 13.27
N LEU A 43 -6.52 -15.88 13.10
CA LEU A 43 -6.43 -16.58 11.82
C LEU A 43 -7.36 -15.96 10.79
N GLN A 44 -8.63 -15.70 11.16
CA GLN A 44 -9.60 -15.04 10.28
C GLN A 44 -9.10 -13.69 9.77
N VAL A 45 -8.59 -12.83 10.66
CA VAL A 45 -8.06 -11.49 10.29
C VAL A 45 -6.81 -11.61 9.42
N THR A 46 -5.96 -12.61 9.67
CA THR A 46 -4.77 -12.85 8.87
C THR A 46 -5.13 -13.31 7.45
N ILE A 47 -6.12 -14.20 7.31
CA ILE A 47 -6.62 -14.64 6.00
C ILE A 47 -7.25 -13.47 5.26
N ASP A 48 -8.09 -12.67 5.91
CA ASP A 48 -8.70 -11.48 5.32
C ASP A 48 -7.63 -10.49 4.83
N LEU A 49 -6.61 -10.22 5.64
CA LEU A 49 -5.47 -9.39 5.26
C LEU A 49 -4.71 -9.97 4.06
N ALA A 50 -4.44 -11.28 4.04
CA ALA A 50 -3.74 -11.92 2.93
C ALA A 50 -4.53 -11.81 1.61
N LEU A 51 -5.85 -11.96 1.67
CA LEU A 51 -6.73 -11.77 0.51
C LEU A 51 -6.75 -10.30 0.06
N ALA A 52 -6.88 -9.36 0.99
CA ALA A 52 -6.84 -7.94 0.69
C ALA A 52 -5.50 -7.54 0.04
N LEU A 53 -4.38 -8.01 0.57
CA LEU A 53 -3.06 -7.78 -0.01
C LEU A 53 -2.91 -8.42 -1.38
N SER A 54 -3.48 -9.60 -1.61
CA SER A 54 -3.47 -10.25 -2.93
C SER A 54 -4.21 -9.40 -3.97
N LEU A 55 -5.39 -8.86 -3.62
CA LEU A 55 -6.14 -7.94 -4.48
C LEU A 55 -5.36 -6.65 -4.75
N VAL A 56 -4.75 -6.08 -3.71
CA VAL A 56 -3.90 -4.89 -3.84
C VAL A 56 -2.67 -5.18 -4.70
N SER A 57 -2.04 -6.35 -4.59
CA SER A 57 -0.92 -6.78 -5.42
C SER A 57 -1.29 -6.85 -6.90
N VAL A 58 -2.46 -7.40 -7.24
CA VAL A 58 -2.98 -7.38 -8.62
C VAL A 58 -3.15 -5.94 -9.11
N TRP A 59 -3.65 -5.04 -8.25
CA TRP A 59 -3.76 -3.63 -8.58
C TRP A 59 -2.39 -2.95 -8.77
N VAL A 60 -1.43 -3.17 -7.88
CA VAL A 60 -0.05 -2.64 -7.99
C VAL A 60 0.60 -3.12 -9.29
N TRP A 61 0.40 -4.38 -9.67
CA TRP A 61 0.91 -4.93 -10.92
C TRP A 61 0.42 -4.14 -12.13
N ASN A 62 -0.89 -3.90 -12.20
CA ASN A 62 -1.51 -3.16 -13.30
C ASN A 62 -1.11 -1.67 -13.30
N ASP A 63 -1.08 -1.02 -12.12
CA ASP A 63 -0.71 0.40 -11.97
C ASP A 63 0.79 0.63 -12.28
N ALA A 64 1.68 -0.26 -11.86
CA ALA A 64 3.11 -0.13 -12.14
C ALA A 64 3.40 -0.33 -13.62
N ARG A 65 2.75 -1.33 -14.25
CA ARG A 65 2.94 -1.62 -15.67
C ARG A 65 2.41 -0.50 -16.57
N SER A 66 1.27 0.12 -16.21
CA SER A 66 0.75 1.28 -16.95
C SER A 66 1.65 2.52 -16.83
N ARG A 67 2.43 2.62 -15.75
CA ARG A 67 3.42 3.68 -15.50
C ARG A 67 4.84 3.34 -15.98
N GLY A 68 5.05 2.17 -16.60
CA GLY A 68 6.38 1.74 -17.06
C GLY A 68 7.38 1.38 -15.95
N VAL A 69 6.90 1.11 -14.73
CA VAL A 69 7.73 0.76 -13.56
C VAL A 69 7.68 -0.75 -13.33
N ASN A 70 8.78 -1.34 -12.86
CA ASN A 70 8.82 -2.76 -12.54
C ASN A 70 7.95 -3.05 -11.29
N PRO A 71 6.89 -3.88 -11.38
CA PRO A 71 6.04 -4.22 -10.23
C PRO A 71 6.70 -5.21 -9.25
N LEU A 72 7.67 -6.00 -9.71
CA LEU A 72 8.16 -7.18 -9.00
C LEU A 72 8.75 -6.87 -7.61
N PRO A 73 9.57 -5.81 -7.42
CA PRO A 73 10.10 -5.48 -6.09
C PRO A 73 8.99 -5.21 -5.07
N TRP A 74 7.90 -4.57 -5.50
CA TRP A 74 6.77 -4.23 -4.64
C TRP A 74 5.95 -5.46 -4.26
N LEU A 75 5.77 -6.40 -5.18
CA LEU A 75 5.10 -7.66 -4.90
C LEU A 75 5.89 -8.52 -3.90
N ILE A 76 7.19 -8.67 -4.13
CA ILE A 76 8.07 -9.42 -3.22
C ILE A 76 8.05 -8.77 -1.83
N ALA A 77 8.20 -7.45 -1.75
CA ALA A 77 8.13 -6.74 -0.49
C ALA A 77 6.77 -6.91 0.21
N THR A 78 5.66 -6.91 -0.53
CA THR A 78 4.32 -7.13 0.05
C THR A 78 4.20 -8.48 0.76
N CYS A 79 4.85 -9.53 0.25
CA CYS A 79 4.87 -10.84 0.90
C CYS A 79 5.60 -10.84 2.25
N PHE A 80 6.59 -9.96 2.45
CA PHE A 80 7.39 -9.94 3.68
C PHE A 80 6.91 -8.88 4.69
N VAL A 81 6.54 -7.70 4.22
CA VAL A 81 6.20 -6.55 5.08
C VAL A 81 4.72 -6.16 4.99
N GLY A 82 3.90 -6.96 4.32
CA GLY A 82 2.47 -6.73 4.19
C GLY A 82 2.13 -5.38 3.55
N SER A 83 1.22 -4.64 4.17
CA SER A 83 0.70 -3.36 3.67
C SER A 83 1.72 -2.22 3.65
N ILE A 84 2.89 -2.37 4.30
CA ILE A 84 3.98 -1.38 4.25
C ILE A 84 4.45 -1.18 2.79
N ALA A 85 4.57 -2.26 2.01
CA ALA A 85 5.05 -2.18 0.63
C ALA A 85 4.08 -1.47 -0.33
N PRO A 86 2.76 -1.77 -0.35
CA PRO A 86 1.79 -0.99 -1.14
C PRO A 86 1.71 0.49 -0.74
N LEU A 87 1.83 0.81 0.56
CA LEU A 87 1.87 2.20 1.04
C LEU A 87 3.12 2.93 0.54
N ALA A 88 4.28 2.28 0.62
CA ALA A 88 5.53 2.82 0.07
C ALA A 88 5.46 2.99 -1.45
N TYR A 89 4.86 2.04 -2.17
CA TYR A 89 4.61 2.13 -3.60
C TYR A 89 3.75 3.36 -3.95
N LEU A 90 2.65 3.60 -3.24
CA LEU A 90 1.79 4.77 -3.46
C LEU A 90 2.52 6.09 -3.28
N LEU A 91 3.47 6.14 -2.34
CA LEU A 91 4.28 7.32 -2.05
C LEU A 91 5.35 7.57 -3.12
N LEU A 92 5.94 6.50 -3.65
CA LEU A 92 7.12 6.54 -4.53
C LEU A 92 6.80 6.38 -6.02
N ARG A 93 5.59 5.93 -6.38
CA ARG A 93 5.22 5.74 -7.79
C ARG A 93 5.27 7.06 -8.56
N PRO A 94 5.68 7.03 -9.84
CA PRO A 94 5.62 8.20 -10.71
C PRO A 94 4.19 8.76 -10.83
N GLU A 95 4.08 10.08 -10.92
CA GLU A 95 2.80 10.73 -11.23
C GLU A 95 2.30 10.24 -12.59
N ALA A 96 0.98 10.10 -12.73
CA ALA A 96 0.42 9.71 -14.02
C ALA A 96 0.77 10.80 -15.05
N PRO A 97 1.05 10.43 -16.31
CA PRO A 97 1.22 11.43 -17.37
C PRO A 97 0.04 12.39 -17.35
N ILE A 98 0.32 13.69 -17.37
CA ILE A 98 -0.74 14.70 -17.48
C ILE A 98 -1.48 14.44 -18.80
N ASP A 99 -2.78 14.13 -18.73
CA ASP A 99 -3.58 14.04 -19.94
C ASP A 99 -3.75 15.45 -20.53
N VAL A 100 -3.04 15.70 -21.63
CA VAL A 100 -3.12 16.97 -22.37
C VAL A 100 -4.55 17.21 -22.88
N ARG A 101 -5.33 16.13 -23.07
CA ARG A 101 -6.74 16.22 -23.48
C ARG A 101 -7.62 16.83 -22.40
N ASP A 102 -7.32 16.63 -21.11
CA ASP A 102 -8.09 17.25 -20.03
C ASP A 102 -7.86 18.76 -19.98
N HIS A 103 -6.61 19.21 -20.18
CA HIS A 103 -6.31 20.64 -20.29
C HIS A 103 -7.01 21.28 -21.49
N ALA A 104 -7.03 20.59 -22.64
CA ALA A 104 -7.72 21.07 -23.83
C ALA A 104 -9.25 21.16 -23.63
N ARG A 105 -9.86 20.19 -22.93
CA ARG A 105 -11.29 20.22 -22.58
C ARG A 105 -11.62 21.37 -21.63
N HIS A 106 -10.81 21.60 -20.60
CA HIS A 106 -11.04 22.70 -19.66
C HIS A 106 -10.80 24.07 -20.29
N ALA A 107 -9.78 24.20 -21.14
CA ALA A 107 -9.53 25.42 -21.90
C ALA A 107 -10.65 25.72 -22.91
N HIS A 108 -11.17 24.68 -23.58
CA HIS A 108 -12.31 24.83 -24.49
C HIS A 108 -13.60 25.18 -23.72
N ALA A 109 -13.86 24.54 -22.58
CA ALA A 109 -15.01 24.89 -21.74
C ALA A 109 -14.94 26.33 -21.22
N ALA A 110 -13.74 26.83 -20.88
CA ALA A 110 -13.53 28.20 -20.45
C ALA A 110 -13.59 29.23 -21.60
N SER A 111 -13.37 28.83 -22.86
CA SER A 111 -13.51 29.72 -24.01
C SER A 111 -14.95 29.82 -24.53
N VAL A 112 -15.84 28.93 -24.09
CA VAL A 112 -17.24 28.85 -24.53
C VAL A 112 -18.20 29.44 -23.48
N ALA A 113 -17.69 29.79 -22.30
CA ALA A 113 -18.41 30.49 -21.22
C ALA A 113 -18.19 32.01 -21.32
#